data_AF-A0A9E1ZFK2-F1
#
_entry.id   AF-A0A9E1ZFK2-F1
#
_cell.length_a   1.000
_cell.length_b   1.000
_cell.length_c   1.000
_cell.angle_alpha   90.00
_cell.angle_beta   90.00
_cell.angle_gamma   90.00
#
_symmetry.space_group_name_H-M   'P 1'
#
loop_
_entity.id
_entity.type
_entity.pdbx_description
1 polymer ?
#
loop_
_entity_poly.entity_id
_entity_poly.type
_entity_poly.pdbx_seq_one_letter_code
_entity_poly.pdbx_strand_id
1 'polypeptide(L)'
;MLAAKEAQTVKISRFPSKKYGDKPFVVTAKASSKLPFSIFVNGPASIDKKGKITIKGAGMVRVFAVQMGNEQFMPAKPEIVTVEIAKASLLVRAVDKT
;
A
#
# COMPACT_ATOMS: atom_id res chain seq x y z
N MET A 1 9.53 -22.59 31.32
CA MET A 1 9.36 -21.13 31.14
C MET A 1 8.79 -20.89 29.76
N LEU A 2 7.65 -20.23 29.62
CA LEU A 2 7.21 -19.73 28.32
C LEU A 2 8.26 -18.70 27.87
N ALA A 3 8.97 -18.96 26.78
CA ALA A 3 9.79 -17.94 26.15
C ALA A 3 8.86 -16.79 25.73
N ALA A 4 9.03 -15.62 26.34
CA ALA A 4 8.29 -14.43 25.95
C ALA A 4 8.74 -14.07 24.52
N LYS A 5 7.84 -14.22 23.55
CA LYS A 5 8.13 -13.90 22.15
C LYS A 5 8.53 -12.44 22.01
N GLU A 6 9.50 -12.16 21.17
CA GLU A 6 9.97 -10.80 20.92
C GLU A 6 8.93 -9.98 20.16
N ALA A 7 8.78 -8.70 20.55
CA ALA A 7 7.94 -7.76 19.83
C ALA A 7 8.61 -7.38 18.49
N GLN A 8 7.82 -7.30 17.43
CA GLN A 8 8.26 -6.88 16.10
C GLN A 8 7.37 -5.78 15.53
N THR A 9 7.92 -5.05 14.58
CA THR A 9 7.24 -3.97 13.87
C THR A 9 7.36 -4.16 12.37
N VAL A 10 6.30 -3.85 11.64
CA VAL A 10 6.30 -3.72 10.19
C VAL A 10 6.07 -2.25 9.85
N LYS A 11 6.90 -1.68 8.97
CA LYS A 11 6.77 -0.30 8.50
C LYS A 11 6.64 -0.23 6.99
N ILE A 12 5.67 0.53 6.50
CA ILE A 12 5.50 0.79 5.07
C ILE A 12 6.32 2.03 4.70
N SER A 13 7.11 1.93 3.64
CA SER A 13 7.78 3.10 3.08
C SER A 13 6.74 4.11 2.60
N ARG A 14 6.82 5.35 3.07
CA ARG A 14 5.93 6.43 2.60
C ARG A 14 6.11 6.62 1.09
N PHE A 15 5.00 6.82 0.40
CA PHE A 15 4.96 7.14 -1.02
C PHE A 15 4.19 8.45 -1.23
N PRO A 16 4.55 9.23 -2.26
CA PRO A 16 3.89 10.50 -2.54
C PRO A 16 2.45 10.28 -2.98
N SER A 17 1.64 11.34 -2.89
CA SER A 17 0.30 11.38 -3.49
C SER A 17 0.37 11.05 -4.98
N LYS A 18 -0.67 10.39 -5.47
CA LYS A 18 -0.76 9.90 -6.85
C LYS A 18 -1.99 10.47 -7.53
N LYS A 19 -2.00 10.45 -8.85
CA LYS A 19 -3.16 10.83 -9.68
C LYS A 19 -3.65 9.64 -10.49
N TYR A 20 -4.92 9.66 -10.84
CA TYR A 20 -5.46 8.70 -11.80
C TYR A 20 -4.74 8.84 -13.14
N GLY A 21 -4.26 7.72 -13.69
CA GLY A 21 -3.41 7.69 -14.89
C GLY A 21 -1.90 7.64 -14.60
N ASP A 22 -1.47 7.78 -13.35
CA ASP A 22 -0.06 7.58 -12.98
C ASP A 22 0.39 6.14 -13.25
N LYS A 23 1.69 5.99 -13.57
CA LYS A 23 2.31 4.68 -13.75
C LYS A 23 2.23 3.85 -12.46
N PRO A 24 2.13 2.50 -12.56
CA PRO A 24 2.20 1.62 -11.40
C PRO A 24 3.46 1.87 -10.59
N PHE A 25 3.34 1.85 -9.26
CA PHE A 25 4.44 2.11 -8.34
C PHE A 25 4.64 0.94 -7.39
N VAL A 26 5.86 0.73 -6.92
CA VAL A 26 6.17 -0.35 -5.99
C VAL A 26 6.10 0.19 -4.57
N VAL A 27 5.37 -0.49 -3.70
CA VAL A 27 5.39 -0.26 -2.27
C VAL A 27 6.28 -1.31 -1.62
N THR A 28 7.18 -0.83 -0.78
CA THR A 28 8.03 -1.68 0.04
C THR A 28 7.60 -1.55 1.50
N ALA A 29 7.62 -2.66 2.22
CA ALA A 29 7.52 -2.67 3.67
C ALA A 29 8.78 -3.30 4.26
N LYS A 30 9.13 -2.90 5.47
CA LYS A 30 10.27 -3.41 6.21
C LYS A 30 9.80 -3.91 7.56
N ALA A 31 10.09 -5.18 7.83
CA ALA A 31 9.88 -5.77 9.13
C ALA A 31 11.18 -5.87 9.93
N SER A 32 11.10 -5.65 11.25
CA SER A 32 12.25 -5.76 12.14
C SER A 32 12.73 -7.19 12.32
N SER A 33 11.82 -8.17 12.27
CA SER A 33 12.10 -9.61 12.48
C SER A 33 12.64 -10.34 11.25
N LYS A 34 12.67 -9.69 10.07
CA LYS A 34 12.97 -10.31 8.76
C LYS A 34 11.99 -11.43 8.34
N LEU A 35 10.89 -11.63 9.06
CA LEU A 35 9.84 -12.59 8.66
C LEU A 35 9.10 -12.10 7.40
N PRO A 36 8.55 -13.03 6.59
CA PRO A 36 7.71 -12.65 5.47
C PRO A 36 6.52 -11.81 5.93
N PHE A 37 6.19 -10.79 5.15
CA PHE A 37 5.03 -9.93 5.36
C PHE A 37 4.16 -9.96 4.10
N SER A 38 2.88 -9.64 4.27
CA SER A 38 1.92 -9.50 3.17
C SER A 38 1.46 -8.06 3.09
N ILE A 39 1.36 -7.54 1.87
CA ILE A 39 0.80 -6.21 1.62
C ILE A 39 -0.57 -6.39 0.95
N PHE A 40 -1.57 -5.71 1.49
CA PHE A 40 -2.93 -5.66 0.97
C PHE A 40 -3.28 -4.25 0.56
N VAL A 41 -4.17 -4.13 -0.42
CA VAL A 41 -4.68 -2.85 -0.89
C VAL A 41 -6.20 -2.86 -0.83
N ASN A 42 -6.80 -1.76 -0.40
CA ASN A 42 -8.24 -1.54 -0.41
C ASN A 42 -8.52 -0.20 -1.11
N GLY A 43 -9.55 -0.17 -1.96
CA GLY A 43 -9.91 0.99 -2.77
C GLY A 43 -9.69 0.75 -4.26
N PRO A 44 -9.70 1.81 -5.09
CA PRO A 44 -9.60 1.72 -6.55
C PRO A 44 -8.16 1.46 -7.03
N ALA A 45 -7.51 0.44 -6.48
CA ALA A 45 -6.18 -0.02 -6.85
C ALA A 45 -6.06 -1.54 -6.71
N SER A 46 -5.04 -2.13 -7.34
CA SER A 46 -4.67 -3.54 -7.15
C SER A 46 -3.19 -3.66 -6.84
N ILE A 47 -2.80 -4.66 -6.06
CA ILE A 47 -1.41 -4.96 -5.74
C ILE A 47 -1.02 -6.34 -6.30
N ASP A 48 0.19 -6.45 -6.86
CA ASP A 48 0.75 -7.74 -7.29
C ASP A 48 1.60 -8.41 -6.20
N LYS A 49 2.05 -9.65 -6.46
CA LYS A 49 2.90 -10.41 -5.52
C LYS A 49 4.26 -9.77 -5.25
N LYS A 50 4.70 -8.81 -6.07
CA LYS A 50 5.96 -8.08 -5.93
C LYS A 50 5.77 -6.74 -5.20
N GLY A 51 4.56 -6.43 -4.74
CA GLY A 51 4.24 -5.16 -4.08
C GLY A 51 4.01 -4.00 -5.05
N LYS A 52 3.84 -4.25 -6.35
CA LYS A 52 3.48 -3.22 -7.33
C LYS A 52 1.99 -2.91 -7.24
N ILE A 53 1.69 -1.67 -6.92
CA ILE A 53 0.34 -1.11 -6.91
C ILE A 53 0.05 -0.51 -8.28
N THR A 54 -1.05 -0.97 -8.89
CA THR A 54 -1.64 -0.42 -10.11
C THR A 54 -2.90 0.36 -9.73
N ILE A 55 -2.93 1.63 -10.09
CA ILE A 55 -4.07 2.51 -9.87
C ILE A 55 -5.15 2.18 -10.90
N LYS A 56 -6.37 1.91 -10.43
CA LYS A 56 -7.53 1.60 -11.29
C LYS A 56 -8.58 2.71 -11.32
N GLY A 57 -8.52 3.65 -10.39
CA GLY A 57 -9.46 4.76 -10.29
C GLY A 57 -8.98 5.82 -9.31
N ALA A 58 -9.62 6.98 -9.36
CA ALA A 58 -9.44 8.04 -8.36
C ALA A 58 -10.21 7.71 -7.07
N GLY A 59 -9.70 8.14 -5.93
CA GLY A 59 -10.31 7.91 -4.61
C GLY A 59 -9.29 7.53 -3.54
N MET A 60 -9.79 7.18 -2.35
CA MET A 60 -8.94 6.76 -1.24
C MET A 60 -8.46 5.33 -1.44
N VAL A 61 -7.15 5.14 -1.49
CA VAL A 61 -6.51 3.83 -1.49
C VAL A 61 -5.81 3.63 -0.16
N ARG A 62 -6.13 2.53 0.52
CA ARG A 62 -5.51 2.14 1.79
C ARG A 62 -4.59 0.96 1.55
N VAL A 63 -3.34 1.06 1.97
CA VAL A 63 -2.32 0.03 1.88
C VAL A 63 -2.05 -0.50 3.28
N PHE A 64 -2.17 -1.81 3.47
CA PHE A 64 -2.01 -2.47 4.76
C PHE A 64 -0.84 -3.44 4.67
N ALA A 65 0.12 -3.35 5.57
CA ALA A 65 1.19 -4.34 5.71
C ALA A 65 0.92 -5.17 6.95
N VAL A 66 0.77 -6.48 6.76
CA VAL A 66 0.48 -7.45 7.80
C VAL A 66 1.66 -8.38 7.92
N GLN A 67 2.16 -8.53 9.13
CA GLN A 67 3.23 -9.47 9.43
C GLN A 67 2.80 -10.40 10.55
N MET A 68 2.74 -11.69 10.21
CA MET A 68 2.43 -12.74 11.18
C MET A 68 3.63 -12.98 12.10
N GLY A 69 3.33 -13.41 13.32
CA GLY A 69 4.34 -13.91 14.26
C GLY A 69 4.77 -15.33 13.93
N ASN A 70 5.78 -15.81 14.63
CA ASN A 70 6.21 -17.22 14.60
C ASN A 70 6.47 -17.70 16.04
N GLU A 71 7.25 -18.76 16.22
CA GLU A 71 7.61 -19.29 17.54
C GLU A 71 8.46 -18.32 18.38
N GLN A 72 9.19 -17.40 17.72
CA GLN A 72 10.15 -16.49 18.34
C GLN A 72 9.64 -15.03 18.44
N PHE A 73 8.79 -14.59 17.50
CA PHE A 73 8.26 -13.23 17.40
C PHE A 73 6.73 -13.18 17.52
N MET A 74 6.20 -12.20 18.24
CA MET A 74 4.76 -11.92 18.31
C MET A 74 4.25 -11.32 16.99
N PRO A 75 2.99 -11.53 16.57
CA PRO A 75 2.45 -10.82 15.40
C PRO A 75 2.67 -9.30 15.48
N ALA A 76 3.16 -8.70 14.39
CA ALA A 76 3.36 -7.25 14.37
C ALA A 76 2.00 -6.54 14.28
N LYS A 77 1.92 -5.33 14.85
CA LYS A 77 0.75 -4.46 14.59
C LYS A 77 0.71 -4.13 13.10
N PRO A 78 -0.43 -4.32 12.41
CA PRO A 78 -0.53 -4.01 11.00
C PRO A 78 -0.36 -2.51 10.78
N GLU A 79 0.47 -2.13 9.83
CA GLU A 79 0.66 -0.73 9.46
C GLU A 79 -0.26 -0.37 8.29
N ILE A 80 -0.90 0.80 8.38
CA ILE A 80 -1.87 1.27 7.40
C ILE A 80 -1.42 2.62 6.89
N VAL A 81 -1.19 2.72 5.58
CA VAL A 81 -0.91 3.97 4.89
C VAL A 81 -2.05 4.28 3.94
N THR A 82 -2.67 5.45 4.12
CA THR A 82 -3.70 5.93 3.22
C THR A 82 -3.08 6.88 2.21
N VAL A 83 -3.41 6.68 0.94
CA VAL A 83 -3.09 7.60 -0.14
C VAL A 83 -4.37 8.04 -0.83
N GLU A 84 -4.44 9.33 -1.09
CA GLU A 84 -5.48 9.87 -1.95
C GLU A 84 -4.99 9.83 -3.40
N ILE A 85 -5.75 9.13 -4.25
CA ILE A 85 -5.56 9.17 -5.69
C ILE A 85 -6.41 10.32 -6.22
N ALA A 86 -5.77 11.45 -6.53
CA ALA A 86 -6.47 12.60 -7.08
C ALA A 86 -7.01 12.30 -8.49
N LYS A 87 -8.14 12.91 -8.84
CA LYS A 87 -8.71 12.81 -10.18
C LYS A 87 -7.78 13.46 -11.21
N ALA A 88 -7.73 12.90 -12.41
CA ALA A 88 -7.15 13.58 -13.54
C ALA A 88 -8.02 14.80 -13.91
N SER A 89 -7.39 15.95 -14.10
CA SER A 89 -8.07 17.13 -14.66
C SER A 89 -8.37 16.88 -16.14
N LEU A 90 -9.66 16.73 -16.47
CA LEU A 90 -10.12 16.63 -17.85
C LEU A 90 -10.34 18.04 -18.40
N LEU A 91 -9.53 18.44 -19.38
CA LEU A 91 -9.79 19.63 -20.19
C LEU A 91 -10.69 19.21 -21.36
N VAL A 92 -11.99 19.51 -21.27
CA VAL A 92 -12.91 19.37 -22.41
C VAL A 92 -12.86 20.68 -23.20
N ARG A 93 -12.39 20.62 -24.45
CA ARG A 93 -12.57 21.71 -25.42
C ARG A 93 -13.67 21.26 -26.40
N ALA A 94 -14.81 21.92 -26.38
CA ALA A 94 -15.76 21.82 -27.48
C ALA A 94 -15.14 22.54 -28.68
N VAL A 95 -14.98 21.84 -29.80
CA VAL A 95 -14.60 22.46 -31.07
C VAL A 95 -15.91 22.70 -31.81
N ASP A 96 -16.39 23.94 -31.79
CA ASP A 96 -17.49 24.35 -32.67
C ASP A 96 -17.00 24.26 -34.11
N LYS A 97 -17.73 23.49 -34.93
CA LYS A 97 -17.47 23.36 -36.36
C LYS A 97 -18.70 23.89 -37.09
N THR A 98 -18.62 25.13 -37.54
CA THR A 98 -19.56 25.75 -38.49
C THR A 98 -19.15 25.44 -39.92
#